data_AF-A0A657LSV3-F1
#
_entry.id   AF-A0A657LSV3-F1
#
_cell.length_a   1.000
_cell.length_b   1.000
_cell.length_c   1.000
_cell.angle_alpha   90.00
_cell.angle_beta   90.00
_cell.angle_gamma   90.00
#
_symmetry.space_group_name_H-M   'P 1'
#
loop_
_entity.id
_entity.type
_entity.pdbx_description
1 polymer ?
#
loop_
_entity_poly.entity_id
_entity_poly.type
_entity_poly.pdbx_seq_one_letter_code
_entity_poly.pdbx_strand_id
1 'polypeptide(L)'
;MGDKSSVREIKMSVAYVREAKGMAEFMLRLEFRGPGDTIEAAASRAQNKYGTPASVLLRMRNRVVNDMLLSNFMAIATGYIKATERVEKAYAHEKSLAVNPTILRLANIVAGEESET
;
A
#
# COMPACT_ATOMS: atom_id res chain seq x y z
N MET A 1 26.64 31.78 -12.70
CA MET A 1 25.47 31.18 -13.38
C MET A 1 25.28 29.78 -12.82
N GLY A 2 24.16 29.51 -12.15
CA GLY A 2 23.87 28.16 -11.67
C GLY A 2 23.30 27.31 -12.80
N ASP A 3 23.90 26.15 -13.06
CA ASP A 3 23.37 25.13 -13.95
C ASP A 3 21.99 24.69 -13.45
N LYS A 4 20.94 25.19 -14.10
CA LYS A 4 19.62 24.55 -14.03
C LYS A 4 19.70 23.33 -14.93
N SER A 5 20.20 22.22 -14.37
CA SER A 5 19.98 20.90 -14.95
C SER A 5 18.47 20.75 -15.12
N SER A 6 18.00 20.85 -16.37
CA SER A 6 16.63 20.50 -16.70
C SER A 6 16.52 19.00 -16.50
N VAL A 7 16.24 18.59 -15.27
CA VAL A 7 15.80 17.23 -14.97
C VAL A 7 14.57 17.06 -15.84
N ARG A 8 14.72 16.33 -16.96
CA ARG A 8 13.58 15.89 -17.74
C ARG A 8 12.73 15.11 -16.76
N GLU A 9 11.62 15.69 -16.31
CA GLU A 9 10.68 15.00 -15.44
C GLU A 9 10.22 13.76 -16.23
N ILE A 10 10.74 12.59 -15.84
CA ILE A 10 10.32 11.32 -16.42
C ILE A 10 8.90 11.09 -15.90
N LYS A 11 7.93 11.48 -16.73
CA LYS A 11 6.51 11.33 -16.45
C LYS A 11 6.11 9.87 -16.66
N MET A 12 5.38 9.32 -15.69
CA MET A 12 4.84 7.96 -15.78
C MET A 12 3.59 7.91 -16.68
N SER A 13 3.34 6.76 -17.30
CA SER A 13 2.11 6.55 -18.08
C SER A 13 0.87 6.55 -17.17
N VAL A 14 -0.28 6.90 -17.73
CA VAL A 14 -1.57 6.98 -17.00
C VAL A 14 -1.94 5.66 -16.32
N ALA A 15 -1.56 4.53 -16.91
CA ALA A 15 -1.79 3.19 -16.34
C ALA A 15 -1.11 3.04 -14.97
N TYR A 16 0.18 3.37 -14.88
CA TYR A 16 0.93 3.30 -13.61
C TYR A 16 0.42 4.29 -12.57
N VAL A 17 -0.07 5.45 -12.99
CA VAL A 17 -0.69 6.42 -12.08
C VAL A 17 -1.99 5.86 -11.49
N ARG A 18 -2.77 5.12 -12.28
CA ARG A 18 -3.99 4.43 -11.81
C ARG A 18 -3.66 3.31 -10.82
N GLU A 19 -2.63 2.52 -11.08
CA GLU A 19 -2.14 1.49 -10.15
C GLU A 19 -1.68 2.10 -8.84
N ALA A 20 -0.86 3.17 -8.90
CA ALA A 20 -0.41 3.89 -7.72
C ALA A 20 -1.57 4.46 -6.90
N LYS A 21 -2.68 4.86 -7.55
CA LYS A 21 -3.91 5.26 -6.86
C LYS A 21 -4.49 4.10 -6.06
N GLY A 22 -4.59 2.92 -6.66
CA GLY A 22 -5.06 1.71 -5.97
C GLY A 22 -4.19 1.37 -4.76
N MET A 23 -2.87 1.42 -4.90
CA MET A 23 -1.92 1.20 -3.80
C MET A 23 -2.08 2.23 -2.68
N ALA A 24 -2.24 3.51 -3.03
CA ALA A 24 -2.43 4.58 -2.05
C ALA A 24 -3.76 4.42 -1.29
N GLU A 25 -4.85 4.09 -1.99
CA GLU A 25 -6.14 3.82 -1.37
C GLU A 25 -6.11 2.60 -0.46
N PHE A 26 -5.42 1.54 -0.86
CA PHE A 26 -5.21 0.35 -0.03
C PHE A 26 -4.52 0.70 1.29
N MET A 27 -3.41 1.43 1.24
CA MET A 27 -2.68 1.86 2.45
C MET A 27 -3.53 2.75 3.36
N LEU A 28 -4.31 3.68 2.78
CA LEU A 28 -5.20 4.54 3.55
C LEU A 28 -6.31 3.74 4.23
N ARG A 29 -6.91 2.76 3.55
CA ARG A 29 -7.94 1.88 4.12
C ARG A 29 -7.38 0.98 5.21
N LEU A 30 -6.18 0.44 5.01
CA LEU A 30 -5.49 -0.42 6.00
C LEU A 30 -5.25 0.32 7.33
N GLU A 31 -4.92 1.60 7.27
CA GLU A 31 -4.62 2.42 8.45
C GLU A 31 -5.83 3.16 9.03
N PHE A 32 -6.99 3.12 8.35
CA PHE A 32 -8.21 3.78 8.80
C PHE A 32 -8.87 2.95 9.92
N ARG A 33 -9.11 3.58 11.07
CA ARG A 33 -9.59 2.90 12.29
C ARG A 33 -11.11 2.92 12.47
N GLY A 34 -11.85 3.45 11.50
CA GLY A 34 -13.32 3.45 11.51
C GLY A 34 -13.96 4.80 11.86
N PRO A 35 -15.25 4.83 12.24
CA PRO A 35 -16.01 6.05 12.42
C PRO A 35 -15.45 6.90 13.57
N GLY A 36 -15.10 8.16 13.27
CA GLY A 36 -14.43 9.08 14.20
C GLY A 36 -12.94 9.30 13.91
N ASP A 37 -12.36 8.47 13.04
CA ASP A 37 -10.99 8.66 12.56
C ASP A 37 -10.96 9.53 11.30
N THR A 38 -9.86 10.26 11.09
CA THR A 38 -9.70 11.11 9.91
C THR A 38 -8.75 10.47 8.91
N ILE A 39 -8.99 10.75 7.63
CA ILE A 39 -8.15 10.21 6.55
C ILE A 39 -6.75 10.84 6.57
N GLU A 40 -6.65 12.07 7.07
CA GLU A 40 -5.37 12.74 7.32
C GLU A 40 -4.60 12.04 8.44
N ALA A 41 -5.27 11.61 9.51
CA ALA A 41 -4.66 10.81 10.56
C ALA A 41 -4.20 9.45 10.01
N ALA A 42 -5.02 8.79 9.18
CA ALA A 42 -4.63 7.56 8.50
C ALA A 42 -3.40 7.75 7.60
N ALA A 43 -3.35 8.84 6.82
CA ALA A 43 -2.21 9.19 5.98
C ALA A 43 -0.93 9.46 6.80
N SER A 44 -1.06 10.17 7.94
CA SER A 44 0.06 10.40 8.87
C SER A 44 0.59 9.09 9.46
N ARG A 45 -0.31 8.17 9.85
CA ARG A 45 0.10 6.83 10.32
C ARG A 45 0.77 6.02 9.24
N ALA A 46 0.24 6.03 8.01
CA ALA A 46 0.85 5.36 6.87
C ALA A 46 2.24 5.92 6.57
N GLN A 47 2.43 7.25 6.65
CA GLN A 47 3.73 7.87 6.51
C GLN A 47 4.73 7.40 7.57
N ASN A 48 4.32 7.39 8.84
CA ASN A 48 5.21 6.98 9.93
C ASN A 48 5.56 5.49 9.89
N LYS A 49 4.64 4.63 9.43
CA LYS A 49 4.86 3.17 9.38
C LYS A 49 5.60 2.72 8.13
N TYR A 50 5.27 3.27 6.97
CA TYR A 50 5.71 2.75 5.67
C TYR A 50 6.71 3.68 4.96
N GLY A 51 6.77 4.95 5.37
CA GLY A 51 7.65 5.96 4.77
C GLY A 51 7.07 6.64 3.53
N THR A 52 5.79 6.42 3.21
CA THR A 52 5.13 7.07 2.07
C THR A 52 4.62 8.47 2.45
N PRO A 53 4.95 9.54 1.70
CA PRO A 53 4.52 10.89 2.05
C PRO A 53 3.00 11.04 2.10
N ALA A 54 2.46 11.57 3.21
CA ALA A 54 1.03 11.79 3.39
C ALA A 54 0.44 12.75 2.33
N SER A 55 1.20 13.74 1.91
CA SER A 55 0.81 14.68 0.85
C SER A 55 0.54 13.96 -0.47
N VAL A 56 1.33 12.95 -0.81
CA VAL A 56 1.18 12.15 -2.02
C VAL A 56 -0.04 11.23 -1.90
N LEU A 57 -0.22 10.57 -0.75
CA LEU A 57 -1.39 9.70 -0.49
C LEU A 57 -2.71 10.49 -0.59
N LEU A 58 -2.79 11.65 0.05
CA LEU A 58 -3.96 12.51 0.02
C LEU A 58 -4.22 13.10 -1.38
N ARG A 59 -3.15 13.42 -2.13
CA ARG A 59 -3.26 13.87 -3.52
C ARG A 59 -3.92 12.81 -4.41
N MET A 60 -3.48 11.55 -4.28
CA MET A 60 -4.02 10.44 -5.07
C MET A 60 -5.49 10.15 -4.77
N ARG A 61 -5.92 10.35 -3.53
CA ARG A 61 -7.32 10.22 -3.14
C ARG A 61 -8.19 11.34 -3.72
N ASN A 62 -7.77 12.59 -3.54
CA ASN A 62 -8.66 13.74 -3.73
C ASN A 62 -8.78 14.20 -5.19
N ARG A 63 -7.84 13.82 -6.07
CA ARG A 63 -7.79 14.31 -7.46
C ARG A 63 -7.55 13.17 -8.45
N VAL A 64 -8.08 13.34 -9.65
CA VAL A 64 -7.62 12.56 -10.81
C VAL A 64 -6.24 13.10 -11.18
N VAL A 65 -5.22 12.29 -10.94
CA VAL A 65 -3.83 12.63 -11.25
C VAL A 65 -3.52 12.01 -12.61
N ASN A 66 -3.18 12.84 -13.60
CA ASN A 66 -2.81 12.35 -14.93
C ASN A 66 -1.32 12.00 -15.02
N ASP A 67 -0.48 12.73 -14.29
CA ASP A 67 0.98 12.59 -14.30
C ASP A 67 1.54 12.50 -12.87
N MET A 68 2.58 11.67 -12.68
CA MET A 68 3.33 11.56 -11.44
C MET A 68 4.83 11.45 -11.71
N LEU A 69 5.63 12.07 -10.84
CA LEU A 69 7.07 11.87 -10.79
C LEU A 69 7.39 10.43 -10.38
N LEU A 70 8.39 9.82 -11.01
CA LEU A 70 8.86 8.47 -10.68
C LEU A 70 9.23 8.31 -9.20
N SER A 71 9.82 9.33 -8.58
CA SER A 71 10.16 9.31 -7.14
C SER A 71 8.95 9.12 -6.24
N ASN A 72 7.84 9.79 -6.55
CA ASN A 72 6.58 9.65 -5.82
C ASN A 72 5.96 8.27 -6.05
N PHE A 73 6.04 7.75 -7.27
CA PHE A 73 5.59 6.39 -7.57
C PHE A 73 6.36 5.35 -6.75
N MET A 74 7.69 5.44 -6.75
CA MET A 74 8.55 4.54 -5.98
C MET A 74 8.28 4.62 -4.48
N ALA A 75 8.00 5.82 -3.94
CA ALA A 75 7.63 5.98 -2.54
C ALA A 75 6.29 5.29 -2.18
N ILE A 76 5.32 5.28 -3.10
CA ILE A 76 4.05 4.55 -2.93
C ILE A 76 4.30 3.04 -3.04
N ALA A 77 5.02 2.60 -4.08
CA ALA A 77 5.28 1.19 -4.34
C ALA A 77 6.06 0.53 -3.20
N THR A 78 7.11 1.18 -2.70
CA THR A 78 7.88 0.68 -1.56
C THR A 78 7.05 0.65 -0.27
N GLY A 79 6.19 1.64 -0.05
CA GLY A 79 5.27 1.64 1.09
C GLY A 79 4.23 0.52 1.00
N TYR A 80 3.71 0.28 -0.20
CA TYR A 80 2.76 -0.80 -0.47
C TYR A 80 3.36 -2.18 -0.18
N ILE A 81 4.58 -2.45 -0.66
CA ILE A 81 5.29 -3.71 -0.38
C ILE A 81 5.45 -3.92 1.14
N LYS A 82 5.85 -2.88 1.88
CA LYS A 82 5.96 -2.97 3.35
C LYS A 82 4.60 -3.21 4.03
N ALA A 83 3.54 -2.62 3.49
CA ALA A 83 2.19 -2.80 4.00
C ALA A 83 1.71 -4.25 3.78
N THR A 84 1.93 -4.82 2.60
CA THR A 84 1.58 -6.21 2.29
C THR A 84 2.39 -7.19 3.13
N GLU A 85 3.71 -7.02 3.22
CA GLU A 85 4.58 -7.85 4.07
C GLU A 85 4.12 -7.87 5.53
N ARG A 86 3.62 -6.73 6.04
CA ARG A 86 3.10 -6.64 7.41
C ARG A 86 1.84 -7.48 7.57
N VAL A 87 0.92 -7.40 6.61
CA VAL A 87 -0.34 -8.17 6.62
C VAL A 87 -0.03 -9.66 6.51
N GLU A 88 0.88 -10.04 5.62
CA GLU A 88 1.33 -11.43 5.47
C GLU A 88 1.99 -11.97 6.74
N LYS A 89 2.84 -11.17 7.40
CA LYS A 89 3.44 -11.55 8.69
C LYS A 89 2.39 -11.72 9.78
N ALA A 90 1.40 -10.83 9.85
CA ALA A 90 0.31 -10.95 10.81
C ALA A 90 -0.51 -12.21 10.55
N TYR A 91 -0.85 -12.49 9.29
CA TYR A 91 -1.54 -13.70 8.88
C TYR A 91 -0.74 -14.96 9.19
N ALA A 92 0.56 -15.00 8.91
CA ALA A 92 1.43 -16.13 9.21
C ALA A 92 1.53 -16.40 10.72
N HIS A 93 1.58 -15.34 11.53
CA HIS A 93 1.56 -15.44 12.99
C HIS A 93 0.21 -15.96 13.52
N GLU A 94 -0.91 -15.51 12.95
CA GLU A 94 -2.24 -16.04 13.30
C GLU A 94 -2.38 -17.51 12.88
N LYS A 95 -1.85 -17.89 11.71
CA LYS A 95 -1.81 -19.28 11.22
C LYS A 95 -1.00 -20.19 12.14
N SER A 96 0.11 -19.71 12.72
CA SER A 96 0.93 -20.53 13.63
C SER A 96 0.31 -20.71 15.02
N LEU A 97 -0.51 -19.76 15.48
CA LEU A 97 -1.24 -19.86 16.74
C LEU A 97 -2.55 -20.65 16.65
N ALA A 98 -3.03 -20.92 15.44
CA ALA A 98 -4.32 -21.57 15.24
C ALA A 98 -4.32 -23.00 15.80
N VAL A 99 -5.12 -23.20 16.85
CA VAL A 99 -5.20 -24.44 17.63
C VAL A 99 -5.91 -25.58 16.86
N ASN A 100 -6.79 -25.25 15.91
CA ASN A 100 -7.61 -26.25 15.21
C ASN A 100 -7.14 -26.49 13.76
N PRO A 101 -6.48 -27.62 13.46
CA PRO A 101 -5.93 -27.91 12.13
C PRO A 101 -7.02 -28.14 11.07
N THR A 102 -8.25 -28.50 11.45
CA THR A 102 -9.34 -28.73 10.49
C THR A 102 -9.83 -27.42 9.88
N ILE A 103 -9.89 -26.35 10.67
CA ILE A 103 -10.27 -25.01 10.20
C ILE A 103 -9.20 -24.49 9.23
N LEU A 104 -7.92 -24.69 9.55
CA LEU A 104 -6.82 -24.31 8.65
C LEU A 104 -6.88 -25.06 7.31
N ARG A 105 -7.18 -26.37 7.32
CA ARG A 105 -7.34 -27.14 6.08
C ARG A 105 -8.51 -26.64 5.23
N LEU A 106 -9.66 -26.34 5.86
CA LEU A 106 -10.80 -25.75 5.15
C LEU A 106 -10.46 -24.38 4.56
N ALA A 107 -9.76 -23.53 5.33
CA ALA A 107 -9.32 -22.22 4.86
C ALA A 107 -8.35 -22.34 3.66
N ASN A 108 -7.37 -23.27 3.72
CA ASN A 108 -6.43 -23.52 2.63
C ASN A 108 -7.16 -24.03 1.37
N ILE A 109 -8.14 -24.93 1.52
CA ILE A 109 -8.96 -25.42 0.39
C ILE A 109 -9.74 -24.28 -0.26
N VAL A 110 -10.37 -23.41 0.55
CA VAL A 110 -11.12 -22.24 0.04
C VAL A 110 -10.19 -21.23 -0.64
N ALA A 111 -8.98 -21.05 -0.11
CA ALA A 111 -7.95 -20.19 -0.68
C ALA A 111 -7.32 -20.77 -1.98
N GLY A 112 -7.58 -22.04 -2.30
CA GLY A 112 -6.99 -22.73 -3.45
C GLY A 112 -5.50 -23.03 -3.26
N GLU A 113 -4.98 -23.02 -2.03
CA GLU A 113 -3.63 -23.48 -1.74
C GLU A 113 -3.64 -25.02 -1.82
N GLU A 114 -3.02 -25.59 -2.86
CA GLU A 114 -2.79 -27.04 -2.92
C GLU A 114 -1.96 -27.44 -1.70
N SER A 115 -2.56 -28.22 -0.81
CA SER A 115 -1.84 -28.80 0.31
C SER A 115 -0.90 -29.86 -0.23
N GLU A 116 0.34 -29.47 -0.57
CA GLU A 116 1.41 -30.45 -0.73
C GLU A 116 1.56 -31.20 0.60
N THR A 117 1.26 -32.50 0.53
CA THR A 117 1.35 -33.53 1.57
C THR A 117 2.74 -33.68 2.15
#